data_AF-A0A350PDP2-F1
#
_entry.id   AF-A0A350PDP2-F1
#
_cell.length_a   1.000
_cell.length_b   1.000
_cell.length_c   1.000
_cell.angle_alpha   90.00
_cell.angle_beta   90.00
_cell.angle_gamma   90.00
#
_symmetry.space_group_name_H-M   'P 1'
#
loop_
_entity.id
_entity.type
_entity.pdbx_description
1 polymer ?
#
loop_
_entity_poly.entity_id
_entity_poly.type
_entity_poly.pdbx_seq_one_letter_code
_entity_poly.pdbx_strand_id
1 'polypeptide(L)'
;IGVRAQIQLTHLASSQQYLIEPLFALYNDEEGKTFVFAPPVELPGHDLTFSFSKVYPESGEIDLTITGLDEEYESEWILVVAEQKPFISVVWLGTFLLMIGFSVSIFRHWGRERKK
;
A
#
# COMPACT_ATOMS: atom_id res chain seq x y z
N ILE A 1 -11.46 -19.52 -33.85
CA ILE A 1 -12.35 -18.76 -32.92
C ILE A 1 -11.46 -17.90 -32.05
N GLY A 2 -11.81 -16.63 -31.78
CA GLY A 2 -10.96 -15.74 -30.99
C GLY A 2 -11.76 -14.97 -29.93
N VAL A 3 -11.13 -14.72 -28.79
CA VAL A 3 -11.63 -13.96 -27.65
C VAL A 3 -10.66 -12.82 -27.38
N ARG A 4 -11.20 -11.62 -27.16
CA ARG A 4 -10.45 -10.42 -26.76
C ARG A 4 -11.03 -9.94 -25.44
N ALA A 5 -10.16 -9.48 -24.54
CA ALA A 5 -10.57 -8.77 -23.33
C ALA A 5 -10.03 -7.35 -23.36
N GLN A 6 -10.81 -6.42 -22.82
CA GLN A 6 -10.40 -5.04 -22.63
C GLN A 6 -10.10 -4.86 -21.15
N ILE A 7 -8.83 -4.61 -20.81
CA ILE A 7 -8.38 -4.46 -19.42
C ILE A 7 -7.91 -3.01 -19.23
N GLN A 8 -8.48 -2.33 -18.25
CA GLN A 8 -8.09 -0.98 -17.85
C GLN A 8 -7.27 -1.05 -16.57
N LEU A 9 -5.98 -0.76 -16.67
CA LEU A 9 -5.07 -0.68 -15.54
C LEU A 9 -4.98 0.77 -15.05
N THR A 10 -5.14 0.99 -13.76
CA THR A 10 -4.95 2.31 -13.14
C THR A 10 -3.76 2.26 -12.20
N HIS A 11 -2.73 3.05 -12.50
CA HIS A 11 -1.59 3.23 -11.62
C HIS A 11 -1.94 4.25 -10.53
N LEU A 12 -2.14 3.80 -9.29
CA LEU A 12 -2.66 4.63 -8.19
C LEU A 12 -1.74 5.81 -7.83
N ALA A 13 -0.41 5.65 -7.94
CA ALA A 13 0.53 6.70 -7.55
C ALA A 13 0.61 7.85 -8.57
N SER A 14 0.52 7.56 -9.88
CA SER A 14 0.56 8.60 -10.93
C SER A 14 -0.82 8.97 -11.49
N SER A 15 -1.88 8.29 -11.05
CA SER A 15 -3.24 8.38 -11.62
C SER A 15 -3.30 8.09 -13.14
N GLN A 16 -2.27 7.45 -13.69
CA GLN A 16 -2.20 7.14 -15.10
C GLN A 16 -2.99 5.87 -15.42
N GLN A 17 -3.75 5.93 -16.50
CA GLN A 17 -4.57 4.82 -16.96
C GLN A 17 -3.96 4.22 -18.22
N TYR A 18 -3.86 2.90 -18.25
CA TYR A 18 -3.39 2.14 -19.39
C TYR A 18 -4.47 1.19 -19.85
N LEU A 19 -4.71 1.18 -21.16
CA LEU A 19 -5.64 0.26 -21.79
C LEU A 19 -4.84 -0.83 -22.50
N ILE A 20 -5.07 -2.08 -22.11
CA ILE A 20 -4.44 -3.25 -22.74
C ILE A 20 -5.53 -4.19 -23.28
N GLU A 21 -5.25 -4.80 -24.44
CA GLU A 21 -6.20 -5.64 -25.16
C GLU A 21 -5.58 -7.00 -25.52
N PRO A 22 -5.35 -7.89 -24.53
CA PRO A 22 -4.81 -9.21 -24.82
C PRO A 22 -5.73 -10.02 -25.74
N LEU A 23 -5.11 -10.87 -26.56
CA LEU A 23 -5.79 -11.70 -27.56
C LEU A 23 -5.62 -13.18 -27.21
N PHE A 24 -6.71 -13.94 -27.30
CA PHE A 24 -6.70 -15.40 -27.23
C PHE A 24 -7.37 -15.95 -28.49
N ALA A 25 -6.66 -16.75 -29.29
CA ALA A 25 -7.20 -17.32 -30.52
C ALA A 25 -6.93 -18.83 -30.61
N LEU A 26 -7.96 -19.56 -31.04
CA LEU A 26 -7.88 -20.97 -31.41
C LEU A 26 -7.86 -21.07 -32.93
N TYR A 27 -6.82 -21.70 -33.46
CA TYR A 27 -6.72 -22.04 -34.87
C TYR A 27 -6.62 -23.56 -35.02
N ASN A 28 -7.28 -24.08 -36.06
CA ASN A 28 -7.19 -25.49 -36.44
C ASN A 28 -6.29 -25.58 -37.66
N ASP A 29 -5.35 -26.49 -37.62
CA ASP A 29 -4.51 -26.83 -38.76
C ASP A 29 -5.28 -27.73 -39.75
N GLU A 30 -4.81 -27.81 -41.00
CA GLU A 30 -5.40 -28.65 -42.06
C GLU A 30 -5.43 -30.14 -41.66
N GLU A 31 -4.56 -30.54 -40.71
CA GLU A 31 -4.47 -31.86 -40.11
C GLU A 31 -5.43 -32.09 -38.92
N GLY A 32 -6.29 -31.13 -38.60
CA GLY A 32 -7.29 -31.23 -37.52
C GLY A 32 -6.75 -31.02 -36.10
N LYS A 33 -5.51 -30.55 -35.96
CA LYS A 33 -4.92 -30.22 -34.65
C LYS A 33 -5.32 -28.80 -34.25
N THR A 34 -5.85 -28.64 -33.03
CA THR A 34 -6.17 -27.32 -32.46
C THR A 34 -4.96 -26.75 -31.73
N PHE A 35 -4.60 -25.52 -32.07
CA PHE A 35 -3.53 -24.78 -31.43
C PHE A 35 -4.05 -23.50 -30.77
N VAL A 36 -3.38 -23.10 -29.70
CA VAL A 36 -3.68 -21.91 -28.92
C VAL A 36 -2.67 -20.82 -29.26
N PHE A 37 -3.16 -19.65 -29.65
CA PHE A 37 -2.36 -18.45 -29.89
C PHE A 37 -2.76 -17.38 -28.85
N ALA A 38 -1.86 -17.10 -27.92
CA ALA A 38 -2.06 -16.13 -26.84
C ALA A 38 -0.77 -15.32 -26.61
N PRO A 39 -0.46 -14.34 -27.49
CA PRO A 39 0.77 -13.57 -27.36
C PRO A 39 0.74 -12.70 -26.09
N PRO A 40 1.87 -12.60 -25.37
CA PRO A 40 2.01 -11.65 -24.28
C PRO A 40 1.86 -10.20 -24.78
N VAL A 41 1.17 -9.37 -24.01
CA VAL A 41 1.04 -7.93 -24.23
C VAL A 41 1.82 -7.20 -23.14
N GLU A 42 2.83 -6.43 -23.57
CA GLU A 42 3.65 -5.62 -22.69
C GLU A 42 2.96 -4.27 -22.38
N LEU A 43 3.13 -3.80 -21.15
CA LEU A 43 2.66 -2.48 -20.74
C LEU A 43 3.70 -1.42 -21.10
N PRO A 44 3.35 -0.38 -21.88
CA PRO A 44 4.31 0.66 -22.25
C PRO A 44 4.90 1.36 -21.01
N GLY A 45 6.23 1.31 -20.87
CA GLY A 45 6.96 1.99 -19.79
C GLY A 45 7.08 1.20 -18.49
N HIS A 46 6.58 -0.04 -18.44
CA HIS A 46 6.72 -0.93 -17.30
C HIS A 46 7.13 -2.32 -17.78
N ASP A 47 7.95 -3.04 -17.01
CA ASP A 47 8.33 -4.43 -17.31
C ASP A 47 7.21 -5.43 -16.95
N LEU A 48 5.97 -5.06 -17.27
CA LEU A 48 4.76 -5.83 -16.97
C LEU A 48 4.22 -6.46 -18.23
N THR A 49 3.99 -7.76 -18.18
CA THR A 49 3.47 -8.55 -19.29
C THR A 49 2.17 -9.24 -18.91
N PHE A 50 1.16 -9.15 -19.78
CA PHE A 50 -0.15 -9.76 -19.61
C PHE A 50 -0.38 -10.81 -20.69
N SER A 51 -0.75 -12.02 -20.31
CA SER A 51 -1.09 -13.10 -21.25
C SER A 51 -2.29 -13.91 -20.79
N PHE A 52 -3.02 -14.48 -21.76
CA PHE A 52 -4.07 -15.46 -21.46
C PHE A 52 -3.44 -16.83 -21.22
N SER A 53 -3.71 -17.42 -20.07
CA SER A 53 -3.31 -18.79 -19.76
C SER A 53 -4.36 -19.79 -20.20
N LYS A 54 -5.63 -19.61 -19.77
CA LYS A 54 -6.75 -20.50 -20.08
C LYS A 54 -8.06 -19.74 -20.18
N VAL A 55 -9.00 -20.32 -20.92
CA VAL A 55 -10.38 -19.86 -21.04
C VAL A 55 -11.28 -21.06 -20.78
N TYR A 56 -12.27 -20.89 -19.90
CA TYR A 56 -13.26 -21.91 -19.53
C TYR A 56 -14.65 -21.49 -20.05
N PRO A 57 -15.02 -21.85 -21.29
CA PRO A 57 -16.27 -21.41 -21.89
C PRO A 57 -17.52 -21.89 -21.14
N GLU A 58 -17.43 -23.03 -20.45
CA GLU A 58 -18.53 -23.63 -19.70
C GLU A 58 -18.91 -22.85 -18.44
N SER A 59 -17.93 -22.28 -17.73
CA SER A 59 -18.15 -21.46 -16.52
C SER A 59 -18.13 -19.96 -16.84
N GLY A 60 -17.61 -19.56 -18.00
CA GLY A 60 -17.40 -18.16 -18.35
C GLY A 60 -16.18 -17.55 -17.66
N GLU A 61 -15.27 -18.37 -17.15
CA GLU A 61 -14.07 -17.94 -16.42
C GLU A 61 -12.85 -17.87 -17.35
N ILE A 62 -11.89 -17.02 -16.99
CA ILE A 62 -10.62 -16.85 -17.71
C ILE A 62 -9.45 -16.77 -16.72
N ASP A 63 -8.35 -17.43 -17.06
CA ASP A 63 -7.09 -17.33 -16.34
C ASP A 63 -6.16 -16.37 -17.07
N LEU A 64 -5.77 -15.30 -16.38
CA LEU A 64 -4.82 -14.31 -16.86
C LEU A 64 -3.52 -14.43 -16.06
N THR A 65 -2.39 -14.48 -16.75
CA THR A 65 -1.07 -14.46 -16.14
C THR A 65 -0.45 -13.08 -16.29
N ILE A 66 0.03 -12.55 -15.17
CA ILE A 66 0.74 -11.28 -15.10
C ILE A 66 2.17 -11.59 -14.66
N THR A 67 3.14 -11.14 -15.44
CA THR A 67 4.58 -11.35 -15.18
C THR A 67 5.26 -10.00 -15.02
N GLY A 68 6.23 -9.89 -14.09
CA GLY A 68 6.96 -8.64 -13.82
C GLY A 68 6.40 -7.80 -12.66
N LEU A 69 5.43 -8.32 -11.92
CA LEU A 69 5.16 -7.82 -10.58
C LEU A 69 6.25 -8.40 -9.68
N ASP A 70 7.33 -7.63 -9.46
CA ASP A 70 8.29 -7.95 -8.41
C ASP A 70 7.52 -8.12 -7.08
N GLU A 71 7.98 -9.11 -6.32
CA GLU A 71 7.36 -9.79 -5.19
C GLU A 71 6.50 -8.91 -4.26
N GLU A 72 5.39 -9.51 -3.82
CA GLU A 72 4.51 -9.13 -2.71
C GLU A 72 4.50 -7.65 -2.34
N TYR A 73 3.39 -6.97 -2.66
CA TYR A 73 3.05 -5.69 -2.04
C TYR A 73 3.01 -5.88 -0.51
N GLU A 74 4.15 -5.73 0.15
CA GLU A 74 4.26 -5.70 1.59
C GLU A 74 3.59 -4.40 2.03
N SER A 75 2.35 -4.53 2.52
CA SER A 75 1.60 -3.40 3.03
C SER A 75 2.47 -2.66 4.06
N GLU A 76 2.71 -1.37 3.86
CA GLU A 76 3.50 -0.53 4.77
C GLU A 76 2.77 -0.46 6.12
N TRP A 77 3.14 -1.34 7.06
CA TRP A 77 2.57 -1.36 8.41
C TRP A 77 3.49 -0.57 9.34
N ILE A 78 2.91 0.44 9.98
CA ILE A 78 3.60 1.23 11.00
C ILE A 78 3.22 0.64 12.36
N LEU A 79 4.19 0.08 13.08
CA LEU A 79 3.97 -0.39 14.44
C LEU A 79 3.84 0.79 15.40
N VAL A 80 2.59 1.19 15.68
CA VAL A 80 2.31 2.18 16.73
C VAL A 80 2.22 1.47 18.07
N VAL A 81 3.35 1.40 18.78
CA VAL A 81 3.37 0.91 20.16
C VAL A 81 2.93 2.03 21.10
N ALA A 82 1.69 1.94 21.60
CA ALA A 82 1.21 2.83 22.66
C ALA A 82 1.72 2.35 24.03
N GLU A 83 2.95 2.72 24.39
CA GLU A 83 3.46 2.48 25.75
C GLU A 83 2.75 3.39 26.76
N GLN A 84 1.85 2.81 27.56
CA GLN A 84 1.24 3.53 28.68
C GLN A 84 2.26 3.64 29.83
N LYS A 85 2.62 4.87 30.23
CA LYS A 85 3.52 5.12 31.37
C LYS A 85 2.68 5.41 32.62
N PRO A 86 2.41 4.41 33.48
CA PRO A 86 1.40 4.52 34.55
C PRO A 86 1.77 5.53 35.65
N PHE A 87 3.04 5.93 35.77
CA PHE A 87 3.53 6.81 36.83
C PHE A 87 3.78 8.26 36.38
N ILE A 88 3.32 8.65 35.19
CA ILE A 88 3.50 10.03 34.69
C ILE A 88 2.86 11.07 35.63
N SER A 89 1.75 10.72 36.28
CA SER A 89 1.05 11.56 37.25
C SER A 89 1.92 11.88 38.48
N VAL A 90 2.76 10.95 38.92
CA VAL A 90 3.68 11.14 40.06
C VAL A 90 4.79 12.14 39.71
N VAL A 91 5.33 12.05 38.49
CA VAL A 91 6.32 13.00 37.97
C VAL A 91 5.73 14.41 37.92
N TRP A 92 4.50 14.55 37.41
CA TRP A 92 3.80 15.83 37.39
C TRP A 92 3.55 16.38 38.78
N LEU A 93 3.10 15.55 39.72
CA LEU A 93 2.89 15.95 41.10
C LEU A 93 4.18 16.49 41.74
N GLY A 94 5.31 15.81 41.54
CA GLY A 94 6.62 16.28 42.00
C GLY A 94 7.02 17.62 41.35
N THR A 95 6.79 17.75 40.05
CA THR A 95 7.06 18.99 39.30
C THR A 95 6.27 20.17 39.85
N PHE A 96 4.97 20.00 40.11
CA PHE A 96 4.14 21.05 40.71
C PHE A 96 4.56 21.42 42.12
N LEU A 97 4.93 20.43 42.95
CA LEU A 97 5.38 20.66 44.31
C LEU A 97 6.67 21.52 44.32
N LEU A 98 7.64 21.18 43.46
CA LEU A 98 8.86 21.98 43.29
C LEU A 98 8.55 23.40 42.83
N MET A 99 7.71 23.57 41.81
CA MET A 99 7.31 24.89 41.30
C MET A 99 6.69 25.78 42.39
N ILE A 100 5.82 25.21 43.24
CA ILE A 100 5.22 25.94 44.37
C ILE A 100 6.30 26.30 45.40
N GLY A 101 7.18 25.35 45.76
CA GLY A 101 8.27 25.59 46.72
C GLY A 101 9.20 26.71 46.26
N PHE A 102 9.60 26.72 44.99
CA PHE A 102 10.40 27.80 44.41
C PHE A 102 9.65 29.12 44.38
N SER A 103 8.38 29.11 43.98
CA SER A 103 7.53 30.32 43.97
C SER A 103 7.48 30.96 45.36
N VAL A 104 7.18 30.18 46.40
CA VAL A 104 7.14 30.66 47.79
C VAL A 104 8.51 31.17 48.24
N SER A 105 9.60 30.47 47.90
CA SER A 105 10.96 30.90 48.23
C SER A 105 11.29 32.26 47.62
N ILE A 106 10.98 32.46 46.33
CA ILE A 106 11.20 33.70 45.59
C ILE A 106 10.36 34.82 46.20
N PHE A 107 9.05 34.63 46.38
CA PHE A 107 8.16 35.66 46.97
C PHE A 107 8.59 36.05 48.39
N ARG A 108 8.99 35.08 49.22
CA ARG A 108 9.47 35.34 50.58
C ARG A 108 10.83 36.03 50.61
N HIS A 109 11.68 35.78 49.62
CA HIS A 109 12.97 36.47 49.49
C HIS A 109 12.75 37.92 49.02
N TRP A 110 11.95 38.14 47.98
CA TRP A 110 11.64 39.48 47.49
C TRP A 110 10.93 40.36 48.51
N GLY A 111 10.02 39.79 49.31
CA GLY A 111 9.38 40.51 50.42
C GLY A 111 10.34 40.93 51.54
N ARG A 112 11.49 40.25 51.68
CA ARG A 112 12.56 40.66 52.61
C ARG A 112 13.44 41.76 52.03
N GLU A 113 13.72 41.71 50.72
CA GLU A 113 14.54 42.75 50.07
C GLU A 113 13.81 44.08 49.91
N ARG A 114 12.49 44.08 49.69
CA ARG A 114 11.67 45.30 49.59
C ARG A 114 11.42 46.04 50.92
N LYS A 115 11.76 45.43 52.06
CA LYS A 115 11.58 46.00 53.41
C LYS A 115 12.86 46.60 54.01
N LYS A 116 13.99 46.49 53.31
CA LYS A 116 15.22 47.27 53.58
C LYS A 116 15.18 48.53 52.74
#